data_AF-A0A1V0DHD9-F1
#
_entry.id   AF-A0A1V0DHD9-F1
#
_cell.length_a   1.000
_cell.length_b   1.000
_cell.length_c   1.000
_cell.angle_alpha   90.00
_cell.angle_beta   90.00
_cell.angle_gamma   90.00
#
_symmetry.space_group_name_H-M   'P 1'
#
loop_
_entity.id
_entity.type
_entity.pdbx_description
1 polymer ?
#
loop_
_entity_poly.entity_id
_entity_poly.type
_entity_poly.pdbx_seq_one_letter_code
_entity_poly.pdbx_strand_id
1 'polypeptide(L)'
;MQVQSPAVLQSIYRAIDTLNRTLPPDRRLDKTPETPLQPALDSIDLVNLVVETEMAIEEDFGQTVNLADEKAASQGTRVYATVGSFAAYIEVLLAG
;
A
#
# COMPACT_ATOMS: atom_id res chain seq x y z
N MET A 1 5.53 -20.62 -1.74
CA MET A 1 5.92 -19.26 -2.13
C MET A 1 4.63 -18.56 -2.52
N GLN A 2 4.09 -17.66 -1.71
CA GLN A 2 2.90 -16.89 -2.12
C GLN A 2 3.35 -16.00 -3.29
N VAL A 3 2.78 -16.21 -4.47
CA VAL A 3 3.06 -15.40 -5.65
C VAL A 3 2.13 -14.21 -5.55
N GLN A 4 2.69 -13.02 -5.29
CA GLN A 4 1.89 -11.81 -5.23
C GLN A 4 1.42 -11.41 -6.62
N SER A 5 0.19 -10.91 -6.70
CA SER A 5 -0.44 -10.43 -7.92
C SER A 5 0.36 -9.26 -8.49
N PRO A 6 0.89 -9.38 -9.73
CA PRO A 6 1.60 -8.28 -10.37
C PRO A 6 0.72 -7.02 -10.51
N ALA A 7 -0.60 -7.18 -10.61
CA ALA A 7 -1.53 -6.09 -10.77
C ALA A 7 -1.67 -5.24 -9.49
N VAL A 8 -1.82 -5.88 -8.33
CA VAL A 8 -1.93 -5.17 -7.05
C VAL A 8 -0.65 -4.39 -6.75
N LEU A 9 0.51 -4.99 -6.99
CA LEU A 9 1.80 -4.30 -6.83
C LEU A 9 1.90 -3.07 -7.75
N GLN A 10 1.39 -3.14 -8.98
CA GLN A 10 1.40 -1.98 -9.88
C GLN A 10 0.53 -0.82 -9.36
N SER A 11 -0.62 -1.10 -8.78
CA SER A 11 -1.48 -0.06 -8.17
C SER A 11 -0.77 0.61 -6.99
N ILE A 12 -0.14 -0.18 -6.10
CA ILE A 12 0.65 0.37 -4.98
C ILE A 12 1.84 1.18 -5.49
N TYR A 13 2.53 0.72 -6.54
CA TYR A 13 3.64 1.44 -7.15
C TYR A 13 3.23 2.79 -7.75
N ARG A 14 2.01 2.87 -8.32
CA ARG A 14 1.44 4.14 -8.78
C ARG A 14 1.18 5.08 -7.59
N ALA A 15 0.61 4.57 -6.50
CA ALA A 15 0.41 5.34 -5.28
C ALA A 15 1.74 5.84 -4.67
N ILE A 16 2.78 4.99 -4.67
CA ILE A 16 4.14 5.38 -4.27
C ILE A 16 4.70 6.46 -5.18
N ASP A 17 4.50 6.38 -6.50
CA ASP A 17 4.95 7.43 -7.42
C ASP A 17 4.26 8.78 -7.13
N THR A 18 2.97 8.76 -6.77
CA THR A 18 2.25 9.99 -6.34
C THR A 18 2.83 10.53 -5.04
N LEU A 19 3.00 9.69 -4.02
CA LEU A 19 3.54 10.10 -2.72
C LEU A 19 4.99 10.60 -2.83
N ASN A 20 5.84 9.96 -3.64
CA ASN A 20 7.23 10.36 -3.84
C ASN A 20 7.39 11.75 -4.47
N ARG A 21 6.34 12.30 -5.11
CA ARG A 21 6.33 13.68 -5.63
C ARG A 21 6.21 14.71 -4.52
N THR A 22 5.62 14.35 -3.38
CA THR A 22 5.45 15.23 -2.21
C THR A 22 6.55 15.02 -1.17
N LEU A 23 7.16 13.84 -1.12
CA LEU A 23 8.27 13.53 -0.22
C LEU A 23 9.60 14.17 -0.66
N PRO A 24 10.46 14.58 0.30
CA PRO A 24 11.82 15.00 0.00
C PRO A 24 12.66 13.83 -0.52
N PRO A 25 13.71 14.07 -1.33
CA PRO A 25 14.44 13.02 -2.04
C PRO A 25 15.01 11.90 -1.16
N ASP A 26 15.40 12.21 0.07
CA ASP A 26 15.97 11.31 1.07
C ASP A 26 14.93 10.44 1.78
N ARG A 27 13.63 10.74 1.64
CA ARG A 27 12.52 9.96 2.20
C ARG A 27 11.70 9.20 1.15
N ARG A 28 12.07 9.29 -0.13
CA ARG A 28 11.33 8.60 -1.20
C ARG A 28 11.43 7.08 -1.03
N LEU A 29 10.33 6.41 -1.33
CA LEU A 29 10.22 4.96 -1.27
C LEU A 29 10.64 4.31 -2.58
N ASP A 30 11.37 3.20 -2.49
CA ASP A 30 11.64 2.33 -3.63
C ASP A 30 10.39 1.52 -4.02
N LYS A 31 10.28 1.15 -5.29
CA LYS A 31 9.16 0.33 -5.80
C LYS A 31 9.51 -1.15 -5.84
N THR A 32 9.64 -1.74 -4.64
CA THR A 32 9.94 -3.17 -4.45
C THR A 32 9.03 -3.75 -3.38
N PRO A 33 8.71 -5.06 -3.41
CA PRO A 33 7.93 -5.70 -2.33
C PRO A 33 8.62 -5.60 -0.96
N GLU A 34 9.95 -5.54 -0.94
CA GLU A 34 10.75 -5.47 0.28
C GLU A 34 10.82 -4.05 0.88
N THR A 35 10.35 -3.03 0.16
CA THR A 35 10.40 -1.65 0.61
C THR A 35 9.64 -1.51 1.94
N PRO A 36 10.30 -1.03 3.01
CA PRO A 36 9.65 -0.82 4.31
C PRO A 36 8.70 0.37 4.23
N LEU A 37 7.48 0.21 4.76
CA LEU A 37 6.51 1.31 4.89
C LEU A 37 6.56 1.91 6.28
N GLN A 38 6.64 1.07 7.31
CA GLN A 38 7.02 1.50 8.66
C GLN A 38 8.42 0.98 9.00
N PRO A 39 9.31 1.82 9.58
CA PRO A 39 9.07 3.19 10.05
C PRO A 39 9.36 4.29 9.01
N ALA A 40 9.46 3.95 7.72
CA ALA A 40 9.86 4.92 6.68
C ALA A 40 8.87 6.09 6.50
N LEU A 41 7.58 5.79 6.64
CA LEU A 41 6.49 6.76 6.60
C LEU A 41 6.04 7.10 8.03
N ASP A 42 5.82 8.38 8.26
CA ASP A 42 5.09 8.82 9.45
C ASP A 42 3.57 8.56 9.27
N SER A 43 2.79 8.85 10.31
CA SER A 43 1.35 8.58 10.28
C SER A 43 0.60 9.33 9.18
N ILE A 44 1.03 10.56 8.82
CA ILE A 44 0.37 11.34 7.76
C ILE A 44 0.75 10.78 6.40
N ASP A 45 2.03 10.50 6.18
CA ASP A 45 2.50 9.93 4.93
C ASP A 45 1.89 8.55 4.67
N LEU A 46 1.71 7.75 5.73
CA LEU A 46 1.06 6.44 5.64
C LEU A 46 -0.42 6.58 5.26
N VAL A 47 -1.16 7.51 5.87
CA VAL A 47 -2.56 7.78 5.50
C VAL A 47 -2.65 8.22 4.04
N ASN A 48 -1.73 9.08 3.58
CA ASN A 48 -1.69 9.49 2.17
C ASN A 48 -1.43 8.29 1.25
N LEU A 49 -0.47 7.43 1.58
CA LEU A 49 -0.22 6.20 0.81
C LEU A 49 -1.47 5.32 0.73
N VAL A 50 -2.18 5.16 1.85
CA VAL A 50 -3.40 4.36 1.94
C VAL A 50 -4.47 4.90 0.99
N VAL A 51 -4.76 6.20 1.05
CA VAL A 51 -5.77 6.84 0.18
C VAL A 51 -5.38 6.74 -1.30
N GLU A 52 -4.11 7.02 -1.64
CA GLU A 52 -3.62 6.89 -3.02
C GLU A 52 -3.72 5.45 -3.52
N THR A 53 -3.52 4.47 -2.64
CA THR A 53 -3.67 3.05 -3.00
C THR A 53 -5.13 2.67 -3.20
N GLU A 54 -6.05 3.13 -2.34
CA GLU A 54 -7.50 2.89 -2.50
C GLU A 54 -7.99 3.41 -3.85
N MET A 55 -7.59 4.64 -4.23
CA MET A 55 -7.92 5.22 -5.53
C MET A 55 -7.35 4.41 -6.70
N ALA A 56 -6.07 4.01 -6.62
CA ALA A 56 -5.45 3.20 -7.67
C ALA A 56 -6.10 1.82 -7.82
N ILE A 57 -6.54 1.21 -6.71
CA ILE A 57 -7.26 -0.06 -6.72
C ILE A 57 -8.66 0.12 -7.32
N GLU A 58 -9.38 1.17 -6.97
CA GLU A 58 -10.68 1.46 -7.57
C GLU A 58 -10.56 1.68 -9.09
N GLU A 59 -9.54 2.41 -9.55
CA GLU A 59 -9.25 2.60 -10.98
C GLU A 59 -8.93 1.30 -11.71
N ASP A 60 -8.06 0.45 -11.14
CA ASP A 60 -7.53 -0.73 -11.82
C ASP A 60 -8.48 -1.94 -11.73
N PHE A 61 -9.26 -2.06 -10.66
CA PHE A 61 -10.11 -3.22 -10.36
C PHE A 61 -11.61 -2.92 -10.34
N GLY A 62 -12.02 -1.64 -10.33
CA GLY A 62 -13.43 -1.25 -10.22
C GLY A 62 -14.06 -1.59 -8.87
N GLN A 63 -13.25 -1.86 -7.84
CA GLN A 63 -13.68 -2.20 -6.50
C GLN A 63 -13.18 -1.16 -5.50
N THR A 64 -14.09 -0.61 -4.69
CA THR A 64 -13.73 0.23 -3.55
C THR A 64 -13.35 -0.66 -2.37
N VAL A 65 -12.15 -0.44 -1.84
CA VAL A 65 -11.66 -1.11 -0.62
C VAL A 65 -11.46 -0.08 0.49
N ASN A 66 -11.65 -0.48 1.75
CA ASN A 66 -11.28 0.32 2.92
C ASN A 66 -10.05 -0.31 3.57
N LEU A 67 -8.88 0.27 3.29
CA LEU A 67 -7.59 -0.19 3.77
C LEU A 67 -7.30 0.33 5.18
N ALA A 68 -8.05 1.31 5.67
CA ALA A 68 -7.99 1.84 7.03
C ALA A 68 -9.04 1.23 8.00
N ASP A 69 -9.70 0.14 7.61
CA ASP A 69 -10.75 -0.50 8.41
C ASP A 69 -10.20 -1.15 9.71
N GLU A 70 -11.08 -1.48 10.65
CA GLU A 70 -10.77 -2.13 11.94
C GLU A 70 -9.97 -3.45 11.77
N LYS A 71 -10.11 -4.12 10.61
CA LYS A 71 -9.31 -5.29 10.25
C LYS A 71 -7.82 -4.95 10.05
N ALA A 72 -7.52 -3.83 9.40
CA ALA A 72 -6.15 -3.37 9.24
C ALA A 72 -5.57 -2.92 10.59
N ALA A 73 -6.37 -2.24 11.41
CA ALA A 73 -5.99 -1.84 12.76
C ALA A 73 -5.72 -3.05 13.69
N SER A 74 -6.52 -4.12 13.58
CA SER A 74 -6.34 -5.35 14.38
C SER A 74 -5.21 -6.25 13.89
N GLN A 75 -4.94 -6.29 12.58
CA GLN A 75 -3.73 -6.92 12.02
C GLN A 75 -2.45 -6.10 12.32
N GLY A 76 -2.61 -4.82 12.66
CA GLY A 76 -1.60 -3.95 13.24
C GLY A 76 -0.41 -3.62 12.33
N THR A 77 0.77 -3.45 12.92
CA THR A 77 2.03 -3.06 12.25
C THR A 77 2.45 -3.99 11.11
N ARG A 78 1.91 -5.22 11.04
CA ARG A 78 2.33 -6.22 10.04
C ARG A 78 1.84 -5.89 8.63
N VAL A 79 0.64 -5.34 8.49
CA VAL A 79 0.08 -4.94 7.18
C VAL A 79 0.95 -3.87 6.55
N TYR A 80 1.35 -2.90 7.36
CA TYR A 80 2.16 -1.75 6.96
C TYR A 80 3.68 -1.97 7.17
N ALA A 81 4.13 -3.22 7.28
CA ALA A 81 5.56 -3.49 7.47
C ALA A 81 6.34 -3.22 6.16
N THR A 82 5.85 -3.77 5.05
CA THR A 82 6.47 -3.65 3.73
C THR A 82 5.40 -3.51 2.66
N VAL A 83 5.80 -3.08 1.46
CA VAL A 83 4.91 -3.07 0.29
C VAL A 83 4.33 -4.45 0.00
N GLY A 84 5.11 -5.52 0.15
CA GLY A 84 4.63 -6.89 -0.07
C GLY A 84 3.59 -7.33 0.96
N SER A 85 3.79 -7.01 2.23
CA SER A 85 2.78 -7.27 3.27
C SER A 85 1.47 -6.51 2.99
N PHE A 86 1.60 -5.27 2.50
CA PHE A 86 0.45 -4.44 2.18
C PHE A 86 -0.30 -4.99 0.95
N ALA A 87 0.41 -5.39 -0.10
CA ALA A 87 -0.16 -6.06 -1.26
C ALA A 87 -0.89 -7.36 -0.90
N ALA A 88 -0.30 -8.18 -0.02
CA ALA A 88 -0.94 -9.41 0.46
C ALA A 88 -2.30 -9.13 1.13
N TYR A 89 -2.37 -8.04 1.90
CA TYR A 89 -3.61 -7.65 2.56
C TYR A 89 -4.67 -7.18 1.57
N ILE A 90 -4.29 -6.37 0.57
CA ILE A 90 -5.19 -5.91 -0.49
C ILE A 90 -5.74 -7.09 -1.29
N GLU A 91 -4.90 -8.09 -1.62
CA GLU A 91 -5.35 -9.31 -2.31
C GLU A 91 -6.43 -10.07 -1.53
N VAL A 92 -6.30 -10.14 -0.20
CA VAL A 92 -7.32 -10.75 0.66
C VAL A 92 -8.65 -9.99 0.59
N LEU A 93 -8.60 -8.65 0.48
CA LEU A 93 -9.80 -7.83 0.36
C LEU A 93 -10.48 -7.96 -1.01
N LEU A 94 -9.70 -8.01 -2.09
CA LEU A 94 -10.21 -8.15 -3.46
C LEU A 94 -10.77 -9.55 -3.77
N ALA A 95 -10.34 -10.56 -3.01
CA ALA A 95 -10.83 -11.94 -3.14
C ALA A 95 -12.17 -12.20 -2.42
N GLY A 96 -12.66 -11.23 -1.62
CA GLY A 96 -13.93 -11.30 -0.89
C GLY A 96 -15.07 -10.64 -1.65
#